data_AF-A0A8S2Z725-F1
#
_entry.id   AF-A0A8S2Z725-F1
#
_cell.length_a   1.000
_cell.length_b   1.000
_cell.length_c   1.000
_cell.angle_alpha   90.00
_cell.angle_beta   90.00
_cell.angle_gamma   90.00
#
_symmetry.space_group_name_H-M   'P 1'
#
loop_
_entity.id
_entity.type
_entity.pdbx_description
1 polymer ?
#
loop_
_entity_poly.entity_id
_entity_poly.type
_entity_poly.pdbx_seq_one_letter_code
_entity_poly.pdbx_strand_id
1 'polypeptide(L)' 'KAGRSYHKFKAKRKSWPKVRGVAMNPVDHPFGGGNHQHIGKPSTVSRYAPPGRK' A
#
# COMPACT_ATOMS: atom_id res chain seq x y z
N LYS A 1 20.58 5.20 -4.88
CA LYS A 1 20.66 4.52 -3.56
C LYS A 1 19.44 4.88 -2.72
N ALA A 2 18.89 3.94 -1.94
CA ALA A 2 17.76 4.18 -1.04
C ALA A 2 18.02 5.35 -0.06
N GLY A 3 19.28 5.54 0.37
CA GLY A 3 19.68 6.65 1.23
C GLY A 3 19.37 8.05 0.66
N ARG A 4 19.47 8.25 -0.66
CA ARG A 4 19.10 9.55 -1.28
C ARG A 4 17.60 9.83 -1.13
N SER A 5 16.77 8.80 -1.30
CA SER A 5 15.33 8.90 -1.07
C SER A 5 15.01 9.11 0.41
N TYR A 6 15.72 8.43 1.32
CA TYR A 6 15.58 8.64 2.76
C TYR A 6 15.81 10.11 3.14
N HIS A 7 16.94 10.72 2.75
CA HIS A 7 17.21 12.12 3.05
C HIS A 7 16.21 13.07 2.37
N LYS A 8 15.79 12.78 1.13
CA LYS A 8 14.74 13.55 0.42
C LYS A 8 13.41 13.57 1.17
N PHE A 9 12.94 12.42 1.67
CA PHE A 9 11.64 12.33 2.35
C PHE A 9 11.72 12.70 3.83
N LYS A 10 12.87 12.52 4.48
CA LYS A 10 13.13 12.96 5.86
C LYS A 10 12.89 14.47 6.04
N ALA A 11 13.29 15.28 5.06
CA ALA A 11 13.08 16.74 5.08
C ALA A 11 11.65 17.19 4.68
N LYS A 12 10.77 16.26 4.29
CA LYS A 12 9.41 16.57 3.81
C LYS A 12 8.35 16.01 4.75
N ARG A 13 8.02 14.73 4.60
CA ARG A 13 6.95 14.05 5.34
C ARG A 13 7.22 12.55 5.45
N LYS A 14 6.63 11.89 6.44
CA LYS A 14 6.74 10.45 6.72
C LYS A 14 5.95 9.59 5.72
N SER A 15 6.28 9.70 4.43
CA SER A 15 5.59 8.97 3.34
C SER A 15 6.46 7.93 2.64
N TRP A 16 7.68 7.70 3.14
CA TRP A 16 8.65 6.75 2.60
C TRP A 16 9.37 6.06 3.76
N PRO A 17 9.64 4.74 3.67
CA PRO A 17 9.30 3.82 2.58
C PRO A 17 7.80 3.49 2.51
N LYS A 18 7.34 2.93 1.38
CA LYS A 18 5.97 2.44 1.21
C LYS A 18 5.98 0.92 1.07
N VAL A 19 5.16 0.24 1.88
CA VAL A 19 4.95 -1.21 1.81
C VAL A 19 3.80 -1.49 0.84
N ARG A 20 3.92 -2.53 0.01
CA ARG A 20 2.86 -2.94 -0.95
C ARG A 20 1.70 -3.56 -0.18
N GLY A 21 0.46 -3.19 -0.48
CA GLY A 21 -0.73 -3.71 0.21
C GLY A 21 -0.90 -5.24 0.14
N VAL A 22 -0.48 -5.86 -0.97
CA VAL A 22 -0.50 -7.33 -1.13
C VAL A 22 0.47 -8.07 -0.21
N ALA A 23 1.47 -7.36 0.33
CA ALA A 23 2.43 -7.91 1.29
C ALA A 23 1.97 -7.73 2.74
N MET A 24 0.75 -7.19 2.96
CA MET A 24 0.17 -6.96 4.28
C MET A 24 -0.85 -8.05 4.64
N ASN A 25 -1.29 -8.06 5.90
CA ASN A 25 -2.40 -8.91 6.34
C ASN A 25 -3.74 -8.39 5.81
N PRO A 26 -4.78 -9.24 5.72
CA PRO A 26 -6.10 -8.82 5.24
C PRO A 26 -6.78 -7.77 6.11
N VAL A 27 -6.39 -7.66 7.39
CA VAL A 27 -6.88 -6.63 8.32
C VAL A 27 -6.33 -5.23 7.99
N ASP A 28 -5.12 -5.17 7.43
CA ASP A 28 -4.39 -3.92 7.22
C ASP A 28 -4.61 -3.34 5.82
N HIS A 29 -4.93 -4.18 4.83
CA HIS A 29 -5.14 -3.74 3.45
C HIS A 29 -6.20 -4.59 2.72
N PRO A 30 -7.07 -3.98 1.88
CA PRO A 30 -8.06 -4.71 1.07
C PRO A 30 -7.51 -5.80 0.12
N PHE A 31 -6.20 -5.85 -0.06
CA PHE A 31 -5.47 -6.77 -0.95
C PHE A 31 -4.51 -7.68 -0.18
N GLY A 32 -4.48 -7.58 1.15
CA GLY A 32 -3.60 -8.37 2.00
C GLY A 32 -4.11 -9.79 2.22
N GLY A 33 -3.21 -10.67 2.63
CA GLY A 33 -3.50 -12.08 2.91
C GLY A 33 -3.38 -13.02 1.71
N GLY A 34 -3.88 -14.24 1.89
CA GLY A 34 -3.75 -15.35 0.94
C GLY A 34 -2.41 -16.09 1.04
N ASN A 35 -2.39 -17.37 0.64
CA ASN A 35 -1.18 -18.20 0.66
C ASN A 35 -0.15 -17.79 -0.41
N HIS A 36 -0.60 -17.04 -1.43
CA HIS A 36 0.23 -16.43 -2.44
C HIS A 36 -0.09 -14.94 -2.53
N GLN A 37 0.91 -14.09 -2.76
CA GLN A 37 0.71 -12.65 -2.91
C GLN A 37 0.00 -12.34 -4.23
N HIS A 38 -1.31 -12.12 -4.16
CA HIS A 38 -2.14 -11.70 -5.28
C HIS A 38 -3.25 -10.78 -4.78
N ILE A 39 -3.82 -9.96 -5.67
CA ILE A 39 -4.83 -8.95 -5.29
C ILE A 39 -6.18 -9.60 -4.95
N GLY A 40 -6.49 -10.76 -5.55
CA GLY A 40 -7.73 -11.52 -5.34
C GLY A 40 -9.00 -10.89 -5.96
N LYS A 41 -8.98 -9.60 -6.28
CA LYS A 41 -10.08 -8.84 -6.92
C LYS A 41 -9.52 -7.83 -7.94
N PRO A 42 -10.34 -7.23 -8.82
CA PRO A 42 -9.89 -6.16 -9.70
C PRO A 42 -9.31 -4.99 -8.89
N SER A 43 -8.20 -4.41 -9.36
CA SER A 43 -7.58 -3.22 -8.76
C SER A 43 -8.31 -1.92 -9.11
N THR A 44 -9.21 -1.96 -10.09
CA THR A 44 -10.09 -0.85 -10.47
C THR A 44 -11.23 -0.72 -9.47
N VAL A 45 -11.24 0.38 -8.72
CA VAL A 45 -12.26 0.67 -7.69
C VAL A 45 -13.16 1.82 -8.10
N SER A 46 -14.44 1.76 -7.70
CA SER A 46 -15.40 2.84 -7.95
C SER A 46 -14.99 4.15 -7.28
N ARG A 47 -15.26 5.28 -7.95
CA ARG A 47 -15.07 6.63 -7.39
C ARG A 47 -15.84 6.84 -6.08
N TYR A 48 -16.95 6.14 -5.90
CA TYR A 48 -17.82 6.26 -4.72
C TYR A 48 -17.52 5.21 -3.63
N ALA A 49 -16.45 4.42 -3.78
CA ALA A 49 -16.07 3.47 -2.74
C ALA A 49 -15.81 4.17 -1.39
N PRO A 50 -16.19 3.56 -0.26
CA PRO A 50 -16.00 4.16 1.07
C PRO A 50 -14.50 4.27 1.42
N PRO A 51 -14.13 5.15 2.38
CA PRO A 51 -12.77 5.23 2.87
C PRO A 51 -12.30 3.87 3.40
N GLY A 52 -11.05 3.49 3.12
CA GLY A 52 -10.48 2.19 3.45
C GLY A 52 -10.73 1.08 2.42
N ARG A 53 -11.64 1.28 1.45
CA ARG A 53 -11.81 0.39 0.28
C ARG A 53 -11.28 0.95 -1.03
N LYS A 54 -10.81 2.20 -1.02
CA LYS A 54 -10.19 2.86 -2.18
C LYS A 54 -8.70 2.60 -2.24
#